data_AF-A0A4R5C5R9-F1
#
_entry.id   AF-A0A4R5C5R9-F1
#
_cell.length_a   1.000
_cell.length_b   1.000
_cell.length_c   1.000
_cell.angle_alpha   90.00
_cell.angle_beta   90.00
_cell.angle_gamma   90.00
#
_symmetry.space_group_name_H-M   'P 1'
#
loop_
_entity.id
_entity.type
_entity.pdbx_description
1 polymer ?
#
loop_
_entity_poly.entity_id
_entity_poly.type
_entity_poly.pdbx_seq_one_letter_code
_entity_poly.pdbx_strand_id
1 'polypeptide(L)'
;MRAASRARLFLAGLAVRHSTAGQAEVQRPGATAGDDVVGVPGRRAALPVTATDHLGALAGVLATAGWASRPRYEEIPALLRVFSPHLPALGESVWVKPGVGGVPWFVSSSGDPIAPCHDLAGAVQGIADRLGPIAEAAHAMADEGRRGGR
;
A
#
# COMPACT_ATOMS: atom_id res chain seq x y z
N MET A 1 11.72 15.74 35.37
CA MET A 1 11.14 14.38 35.28
C MET A 1 10.33 14.26 34.00
N ARG A 2 10.90 13.68 32.93
CA ARG A 2 10.15 13.16 31.77
C ARG A 2 10.85 11.89 31.32
N ALA A 3 10.10 10.80 31.31
CA ALA A 3 10.55 9.44 31.14
C ALA A 3 10.95 9.17 29.68
N ALA A 4 12.22 8.85 29.45
CA ALA A 4 12.67 8.18 28.25
C ALA A 4 12.47 6.68 28.47
N SER A 5 11.54 6.08 27.74
CA SER A 5 11.30 4.65 27.76
C SER A 5 10.72 4.21 26.43
N ARG A 6 11.55 3.62 25.57
CA ARG A 6 11.65 2.16 25.47
C ARG A 6 12.42 1.78 24.21
N ALA A 7 13.58 1.19 24.43
CA ALA A 7 14.25 0.33 23.48
C ALA A 7 13.32 -0.82 23.07
N ARG A 8 13.28 -1.13 21.77
CA ARG A 8 13.08 -2.50 21.29
C ARG A 8 13.91 -2.71 20.03
N LEU A 9 15.07 -3.33 20.26
CA LEU A 9 15.75 -4.16 19.28
C LEU A 9 14.78 -5.24 18.80
N PHE A 10 14.61 -5.39 17.49
CA PHE A 10 14.10 -6.62 16.92
C PHE A 10 15.07 -7.14 15.88
N LEU A 11 15.91 -8.04 16.37
CA LEU A 11 16.63 -9.06 15.62
C LEU A 11 15.62 -10.12 15.19
N ALA A 12 15.56 -10.45 13.89
CA ALA A 12 15.26 -11.80 13.40
C ALA A 12 15.39 -11.83 11.88
N GLY A 13 16.58 -12.17 11.40
CA GLY A 13 16.76 -12.73 10.07
C GLY A 13 16.32 -14.19 10.08
N LEU A 14 15.40 -14.55 9.20
CA LEU A 14 15.11 -15.94 8.85
C LEU A 14 14.91 -16.00 7.34
N ALA A 15 16.01 -16.35 6.66
CA ALA A 15 16.03 -16.67 5.25
C ALA A 15 15.34 -18.03 5.04
N VAL A 16 14.11 -18.02 4.55
CA VAL A 16 13.47 -19.20 3.98
C VAL A 16 13.82 -19.25 2.49
N ARG A 17 14.66 -20.22 2.15
CA ARG A 17 14.90 -20.67 0.77
C ARG A 17 13.84 -21.71 0.44
N HIS A 18 13.00 -21.47 -0.57
CA HIS A 18 12.37 -22.55 -1.31
C HIS A 18 12.72 -22.42 -2.79
N SER A 19 13.57 -23.35 -3.20
CA SER A 19 14.03 -23.58 -4.56
C SER A 19 12.89 -24.24 -5.35
N THR A 20 12.51 -23.64 -6.47
CA THR A 20 11.62 -24.22 -7.47
C THR A 20 12.46 -25.06 -8.44
N ALA A 21 12.19 -26.36 -8.54
CA ALA A 21 12.75 -27.21 -9.59
C ALA A 21 11.83 -28.39 -9.87
N GLY A 22 11.52 -28.60 -11.16
CA GLY A 22 11.18 -29.93 -11.68
C GLY A 22 9.75 -30.13 -12.16
N GLN A 23 9.34 -29.40 -13.20
CA GLN A 23 8.38 -29.95 -14.17
C GLN A 23 9.07 -31.08 -14.96
N ALA A 24 8.42 -32.24 -15.00
CA ALA A 24 8.46 -33.22 -16.10
C ALA A 24 7.17 -34.04 -15.93
N GLU A 25 6.11 -33.69 -16.65
CA GLU A 25 5.74 -34.38 -17.90
C GLU A 25 5.93 -35.89 -17.83
N VAL A 26 4.81 -36.60 -17.74
CA VAL A 26 4.31 -37.63 -18.68
C VAL A 26 3.26 -38.45 -17.93
N GLN A 27 2.00 -38.36 -18.35
CA GLN A 27 1.20 -39.52 -18.80
C GLN A 27 -0.23 -39.05 -19.15
N ARG A 28 -0.58 -39.13 -20.43
CA ARG A 28 -1.93 -39.48 -20.92
C ARG A 28 -1.82 -40.91 -21.51
N PRO A 29 -2.89 -41.65 -21.86
CA PRO A 29 -4.32 -41.31 -21.86
C PRO A 29 -5.24 -42.43 -21.28
N GLY A 30 -6.52 -42.12 -21.09
CA GLY A 30 -7.57 -43.12 -20.81
C GLY A 30 -8.98 -42.51 -20.94
N ALA A 31 -9.75 -42.99 -21.91
CA ALA A 31 -11.01 -42.46 -22.38
C ALA A 31 -12.23 -42.77 -21.48
N THR A 32 -13.26 -41.93 -21.55
CA THR A 32 -14.64 -42.22 -22.01
C THR A 32 -15.73 -41.48 -21.22
N ALA A 33 -16.84 -41.27 -21.94
CA ALA A 33 -18.19 -40.96 -21.49
C ALA A 33 -18.48 -39.49 -21.12
N GLY A 34 -19.30 -38.89 -21.97
CA GLY A 34 -19.94 -37.61 -21.72
C GLY A 34 -20.95 -37.69 -20.59
N ASP A 35 -21.11 -36.55 -19.95
CA ASP A 35 -22.36 -36.18 -19.31
C ASP A 35 -22.50 -34.67 -19.52
N ASP A 36 -23.61 -34.28 -20.13
CA ASP A 36 -24.08 -32.90 -20.26
C ASP A 36 -24.35 -32.35 -18.86
N VAL A 37 -23.30 -31.88 -18.18
CA VAL A 37 -23.46 -31.09 -16.96
C VAL A 37 -23.49 -29.63 -17.37
N VAL A 38 -24.70 -29.09 -17.42
CA VAL A 38 -25.00 -27.65 -17.36
C VAL A 38 -24.01 -27.00 -16.40
N GLY A 39 -23.04 -26.29 -16.95
CA GLY A 39 -21.96 -25.67 -16.20
C GLY A 39 -22.54 -24.59 -15.29
N VAL A 40 -22.80 -24.98 -14.04
CA VAL A 40 -22.91 -24.05 -12.90
C VAL A 40 -21.74 -23.07 -13.04
N PRO A 41 -21.97 -21.73 -13.03
CA PRO A 41 -20.88 -20.78 -13.13
C PRO A 41 -19.93 -21.08 -11.98
N GLY A 42 -18.80 -21.69 -12.32
CA GLY A 42 -17.76 -22.06 -11.39
C GLY A 42 -17.39 -20.79 -10.65
N ARG A 43 -17.70 -20.77 -9.35
CA ARG A 43 -17.10 -19.94 -8.31
C ARG A 43 -15.69 -19.56 -8.74
N ARG A 44 -15.56 -18.39 -9.39
CA ARG A 44 -14.27 -17.86 -9.85
C ARG A 44 -13.43 -17.82 -8.60
N ALA A 45 -12.36 -18.62 -8.55
CA ALA A 45 -11.37 -18.47 -7.52
C ALA A 45 -10.96 -17.00 -7.54
N ALA A 46 -11.30 -16.27 -6.48
CA ALA A 46 -10.84 -14.91 -6.33
C ALA A 46 -9.31 -14.99 -6.33
N LEU A 47 -8.68 -14.37 -7.32
CA LEU A 47 -7.22 -14.27 -7.35
C LEU A 47 -6.77 -13.64 -6.02
N PRO A 48 -5.61 -14.05 -5.47
CA PRO A 48 -5.10 -13.48 -4.24
C PRO A 48 -4.92 -11.96 -4.42
N VAL A 49 -5.46 -11.18 -3.48
CA VAL A 49 -5.32 -9.71 -3.49
C VAL A 49 -3.85 -9.36 -3.27
N THR A 50 -3.29 -8.56 -4.17
CA THR A 50 -1.89 -8.17 -4.15
C THR A 50 -1.68 -6.82 -3.45
N ALA A 51 -0.41 -6.50 -3.12
CA ALA A 51 -0.06 -5.18 -2.62
C ALA A 51 -0.46 -4.06 -3.61
N THR A 52 -0.29 -4.30 -4.91
CA THR A 52 -0.68 -3.36 -5.96
C THR A 52 -2.19 -3.13 -5.99
N ASP A 53 -3.01 -4.15 -5.76
CA ASP A 53 -4.47 -4.01 -5.69
C ASP A 53 -4.88 -3.10 -4.51
N HIS A 54 -4.25 -3.27 -3.34
CA HIS A 54 -4.48 -2.40 -2.19
C HIS A 54 -4.03 -0.96 -2.44
N LEU A 55 -2.87 -0.76 -3.08
CA LEU A 55 -2.40 0.58 -3.44
C LEU A 55 -3.27 1.22 -4.52
N GLY A 56 -3.82 0.45 -5.46
CA GLY A 56 -4.77 0.91 -6.46
C GLY A 56 -6.08 1.36 -5.83
N ALA A 57 -6.61 0.59 -4.88
CA ALA A 57 -7.80 0.97 -4.11
C ALA A 57 -7.57 2.28 -3.33
N LEU A 58 -6.43 2.43 -2.66
CA LEU A 58 -6.05 3.66 -1.97
C LEU A 58 -5.93 4.85 -2.94
N ALA A 59 -5.30 4.66 -4.10
CA ALA A 59 -5.19 5.69 -5.13
C ALA A 59 -6.56 6.18 -5.62
N GLY A 60 -7.53 5.27 -5.79
CA GLY A 60 -8.90 5.61 -6.18
C GLY A 60 -9.63 6.47 -5.15
N VAL A 61 -9.50 6.13 -3.86
CA VAL A 61 -10.10 6.93 -2.78
C VAL A 61 -9.41 8.30 -2.65
N LEU A 62 -8.08 8.34 -2.74
CA LEU A 62 -7.31 9.59 -2.73
C LEU A 62 -7.72 10.52 -3.88
N ALA A 63 -7.86 10.00 -5.09
CA ALA A 63 -8.32 10.76 -6.25
C ALA A 63 -9.73 11.35 -6.02
N THR A 64 -10.62 10.56 -5.42
CA THR A 64 -11.98 11.02 -5.05
C THR A 64 -11.95 12.14 -4.00
N ALA A 65 -10.95 12.14 -3.12
CA ALA A 65 -10.71 13.19 -2.14
C ALA A 65 -9.95 14.41 -2.71
N GLY A 66 -9.64 14.44 -4.02
CA GLY A 66 -8.91 15.54 -4.66
C GLY A 66 -7.39 15.48 -4.53
N TRP A 67 -6.85 14.34 -4.08
CA TRP A 67 -5.42 14.13 -3.96
C TRP A 67 -4.83 13.58 -5.26
N ALA A 68 -3.62 14.00 -5.59
CA ALA A 68 -2.89 13.41 -6.71
C ALA A 68 -2.08 12.20 -6.22
N SER A 69 -1.95 11.18 -7.06
CA SER A 69 -1.10 10.03 -6.77
C SER A 69 -0.32 9.59 -8.00
N ARG A 70 0.88 9.06 -7.79
CA ARG A 70 1.74 8.49 -8.82
C ARG A 70 2.13 7.07 -8.42
N PRO A 71 1.63 6.04 -9.11
CA PRO A 71 2.03 4.67 -8.87
C PRO A 71 3.49 4.44 -9.26
N ARG A 72 4.16 3.56 -8.52
CA ARG A 72 5.52 3.05 -8.72
C ARG A 72 5.50 1.56 -8.43
N TYR A 73 4.66 0.84 -9.17
CA TYR A 73 4.35 -0.57 -8.92
C TYR A 73 5.45 -1.52 -9.41
N GLU A 74 6.33 -1.00 -10.26
CA GLU A 74 7.55 -1.63 -10.74
C GLU A 74 8.68 -1.67 -9.69
N GLU A 75 8.57 -0.89 -8.61
CA GLU A 75 9.57 -0.90 -7.52
C GLU A 75 9.37 -2.10 -6.58
N ILE A 76 10.43 -2.49 -5.86
CA ILE A 76 10.38 -3.55 -4.84
C ILE A 76 10.81 -2.96 -3.48
N PRO A 77 9.87 -2.77 -2.54
CA PRO A 77 8.44 -3.06 -2.63
C PRO A 77 7.69 -2.08 -3.56
N ALA A 78 6.51 -2.48 -4.05
CA ALA A 78 5.64 -1.61 -4.83
C ALA A 78 5.22 -0.39 -3.99
N LEU A 79 5.29 0.81 -4.58
CA LEU A 79 5.01 2.07 -3.89
C LEU A 79 3.88 2.85 -4.58
N LEU A 80 3.22 3.69 -3.79
CA LEU A 80 2.34 4.76 -4.25
C LEU A 80 2.86 6.09 -3.69
N ARG A 81 3.24 7.02 -4.57
CA ARG A 81 3.56 8.39 -4.16
C ARG A 81 2.27 9.21 -4.13
N VAL A 82 1.98 9.86 -3.02
CA VAL A 82 0.75 10.62 -2.77
C VAL A 82 1.10 12.09 -2.57
N PHE A 83 0.36 13.00 -3.19
CA PHE A 83 0.61 14.43 -3.12
C PHE A 83 -0.63 15.15 -2.61
N SER A 84 -0.44 15.99 -1.60
CA SER A 84 -1.50 16.86 -1.11
C SER A 84 -1.79 17.95 -2.14
N PRO A 85 -3.07 18.33 -2.36
CA PRO A 85 -3.42 19.45 -3.25
C PRO A 85 -2.80 20.77 -2.78
N HIS A 86 -2.52 20.89 -1.49
CA HIS A 86 -1.87 22.06 -0.88
C HIS A 86 -0.35 22.06 -1.02
N LEU A 87 0.24 20.90 -1.37
CA LEU A 87 1.69 20.69 -1.49
C LEU A 87 2.04 19.82 -2.71
N PRO A 88 1.84 20.31 -3.94
CA PRO A 88 2.09 19.49 -5.13
C PRO A 88 3.57 19.06 -5.28
N ALA A 89 4.50 19.76 -4.65
CA ALA A 89 5.93 19.44 -4.66
C ALA A 89 6.35 18.41 -3.58
N LEU A 90 5.57 18.25 -2.51
CA LEU A 90 5.90 17.37 -1.39
C LEU A 90 4.88 16.25 -1.29
N GLY A 91 5.33 15.03 -1.56
CA GLY A 91 4.50 13.83 -1.48
C GLY A 91 5.03 12.78 -0.52
N GLU A 92 4.11 12.01 0.03
CA GLU A 92 4.36 10.85 0.89
C GLU A 92 4.50 9.58 0.03
N SER A 93 5.39 8.66 0.38
CA SER A 93 5.45 7.34 -0.25
C SER A 93 4.76 6.31 0.64
N VAL A 94 3.85 5.53 0.08
CA VAL A 94 3.09 4.49 0.79
C VAL A 94 3.34 3.14 0.15
N TRP A 95 3.52 2.10 0.95
CA TRP A 95 3.59 0.71 0.49
C TRP A 95 2.81 -0.23 1.41
N VAL A 96 2.69 -1.50 1.02
CA VAL A 96 2.00 -2.52 1.81
C VAL A 96 3.01 -3.47 2.46
N LYS A 97 2.81 -3.76 3.75
CA LYS A 97 3.52 -4.83 4.46
C LYS A 97 2.53 -5.76 5.17
N PRO A 98 2.90 -7.04 5.37
CA PRO A 98 2.18 -7.89 6.31
C PRO A 98 2.26 -7.30 7.72
N GLY A 99 1.11 -7.13 8.38
CA GLY A 99 1.01 -6.76 9.78
C GLY A 99 0.86 -7.96 10.69
N VAL A 100 0.67 -7.69 11.99
CA VAL A 100 0.41 -8.72 13.00
C VAL A 100 -0.86 -9.49 12.65
N GLY A 101 -0.80 -10.82 12.69
CA GLY A 101 -1.92 -11.69 12.31
C GLY A 101 -2.13 -11.83 10.80
N GLY A 102 -1.18 -11.39 9.96
CA GLY A 102 -1.24 -11.53 8.50
C GLY A 102 -2.15 -10.51 7.81
N VAL A 103 -2.78 -9.60 8.56
CA VAL A 103 -3.55 -8.49 8.00
C VAL A 103 -2.59 -7.54 7.26
N PRO A 104 -2.81 -7.20 5.98
CA PRO A 104 -1.96 -6.25 5.27
C PRO A 104 -2.19 -4.81 5.78
N TRP A 105 -1.12 -4.02 5.86
CA TRP A 105 -1.13 -2.63 6.32
C TRP A 105 -0.48 -1.70 5.31
N PHE A 106 -1.04 -0.49 5.19
CA PHE A 106 -0.35 0.64 4.58
C PHE A 106 0.70 1.18 5.53
N VAL A 107 1.89 1.45 4.98
CA VAL A 107 3.06 1.90 5.72
C VAL A 107 3.64 3.13 5.03
N SER A 108 4.04 4.12 5.82
CA SER A 108 4.62 5.38 5.34
C SER A 108 6.07 5.23 4.93
N SER A 109 6.62 6.26 4.29
CA SER A 109 8.04 6.37 3.93
C SER A 109 8.99 6.19 5.11
N SER A 110 8.54 6.56 6.30
CA SER A 110 9.28 6.41 7.57
C SER A 110 9.27 4.98 8.10
N GLY A 111 8.47 4.09 7.53
CA GLY A 111 8.27 2.72 8.00
C GLY A 111 7.18 2.58 9.06
N ASP A 112 6.48 3.66 9.40
CA ASP A 112 5.42 3.64 10.39
C ASP A 112 4.11 3.09 9.78
N PRO A 113 3.35 2.26 10.52
CA PRO A 113 2.02 1.85 10.10
C PRO A 113 1.09 3.08 10.01
N ILE A 114 0.26 3.10 8.97
CA ILE A 114 -0.78 4.12 8.76
C ILE A 114 -2.13 3.53 9.17
N ALA A 115 -2.60 2.50 8.44
CA ALA A 115 -3.86 1.82 8.69
C ALA A 115 -3.85 0.41 8.04
N PRO A 116 -4.71 -0.52 8.49
CA PRO A 116 -4.94 -1.78 7.78
C PRO A 116 -5.45 -1.52 6.35
N CYS A 117 -5.13 -2.39 5.39
CA CYS A 117 -5.51 -2.16 3.99
C CYS A 117 -7.02 -2.22 3.70
N HIS A 118 -7.82 -2.75 4.63
CA HIS A 118 -9.28 -2.72 4.54
C HIS A 118 -9.89 -1.40 5.04
N ASP A 119 -9.11 -0.57 5.74
CA ASP A 119 -9.53 0.73 6.25
C ASP A 119 -8.94 1.86 5.39
N LEU A 120 -9.55 2.06 4.22
CA LEU A 120 -9.13 3.11 3.27
C LEU A 120 -9.35 4.52 3.84
N ALA A 121 -10.42 4.73 4.61
CA ALA A 121 -10.72 6.03 5.20
C ALA A 121 -9.67 6.40 6.26
N GLY A 122 -9.35 5.47 7.16
CA GLY A 122 -8.26 5.64 8.13
C GLY A 122 -6.90 5.84 7.47
N ALA A 123 -6.64 5.16 6.34
CA ALA A 123 -5.41 5.38 5.57
C ALA A 123 -5.31 6.80 5.01
N VAL A 124 -6.39 7.33 4.41
CA VAL A 124 -6.41 8.71 3.90
C VAL A 124 -6.23 9.72 5.04
N GLN A 125 -6.92 9.54 6.16
CA GLN A 125 -6.75 10.42 7.32
C GLN A 125 -5.32 10.36 7.86
N GLY A 126 -4.75 9.17 8.00
CA GLY A 126 -3.38 9.02 8.49
C GLY A 126 -2.32 9.62 7.55
N ILE A 127 -2.56 9.67 6.23
CA ILE A 127 -1.72 10.39 5.29
C ILE A 127 -1.90 11.91 5.46
N ALA A 128 -3.14 12.37 5.60
CA ALA A 128 -3.45 13.79 5.82
C ALA A 128 -2.82 14.32 7.12
N ASP A 129 -2.89 13.58 8.22
CA ASP A 129 -2.30 13.96 9.50
C ASP A 129 -0.76 14.12 9.41
N ARG A 130 -0.11 13.32 8.56
CA ARG A 130 1.35 13.41 8.34
C ARG A 130 1.74 14.61 7.49
N LEU A 131 1.00 14.91 6.43
CA LEU A 131 1.32 16.01 5.52
C LEU A 131 0.74 17.36 5.98
N GLY A 132 -0.28 17.36 6.83
CA GLY A 132 -0.98 18.56 7.31
C GLY A 132 -0.05 19.62 7.91
N PRO A 133 0.79 19.29 8.90
CA PRO A 133 1.72 20.27 9.50
C PRO A 133 2.68 20.91 8.49
N ILE A 134 3.10 20.16 7.47
CA ILE A 134 3.98 20.66 6.42
C ILE A 134 3.21 21.59 5.47
N ALA A 135 1.95 21.29 5.18
CA ALA A 135 1.10 22.09 4.32
C ALA A 135 0.80 23.46 4.93
N GLU A 136 0.47 23.49 6.22
CA GLU A 136 0.23 24.72 6.97
C GLU A 136 1.50 25.61 7.01
N ALA A 137 2.67 25.01 7.27
CA ALA A 137 3.92 25.75 7.28
C ALA A 137 4.25 26.36 5.92
N ALA A 138 4.05 25.62 4.83
CA ALA A 138 4.27 26.13 3.48
C ALA A 138 3.31 27.27 3.12
N HIS A 139 2.04 27.19 3.54
CA HIS A 139 1.07 28.26 3.36
C HIS A 139 1.46 29.53 4.13
N ALA A 140 1.92 29.41 5.37
CA ALA A 140 2.37 30.55 6.17
C ALA A 140 3.58 31.27 5.52
N MET A 141 4.60 30.52 5.08
CA MET A 141 5.77 31.09 4.41
C MET A 141 5.42 31.80 3.09
N ALA A 142 4.47 31.24 2.32
CA ALA A 142 4.03 31.84 1.07
C ALA A 142 3.28 33.17 1.28
N ASP A 143 2.51 33.31 2.37
CA ASP A 143 1.82 34.57 2.68
C ASP A 143 2.81 35.65 3.15
N GLU A 144 3.82 35.29 3.94
CA GLU A 144 4.84 36.23 4.40
C GLU A 144 5.69 36.79 3.24
N GLY A 145 6.13 35.91 2.32
CA GLY A 145 6.83 36.35 1.11
C GLY A 145 6.02 37.30 0.23
N ARG A 146 4.69 37.17 0.21
CA ARG A 146 3.79 38.07 -0.51
C ARG A 146 3.63 39.43 0.19
N ARG A 147 3.73 39.48 1.52
CA ARG A 147 3.59 40.71 2.31
C ARG A 147 4.89 41.53 2.39
N GLY A 148 6.06 40.88 2.44
CA GLY A 148 7.36 41.55 2.54
C GLY A 148 7.94 42.07 1.22
N GLY A 149 7.31 41.77 0.08
CA GLY A 149 7.77 42.18 -1.26
C GLY A 149 7.17 43.49 -1.79
N ARG A 150 6.62 44.37 -0.94
CA ARG A 150 6.13 45.70 -1.34
C ARG A 150 7.01 46.81 -0.82
#